data_AF-A0A0G0LDH8-F1
#
_entry.id   AF-A0A0G0LDH8-F1
#
_cell.length_a   1.000
_cell.length_b   1.000
_cell.length_c   1.000
_cell.angle_alpha   90.00
_cell.angle_beta   90.00
_cell.angle_gamma   90.00
#
_symmetry.space_group_name_H-M   'P 1'
#
loop_
_entity.id
_entity.type
_entity.pdbx_description
1 polymer ?
#
loop_
_entity_poly.entity_id
_entity_poly.type
_entity_poly.pdbx_seq_one_letter_code
_entity_poly.pdbx_strand_id
1 'polypeptide(L)'
;SQRAKLVVIYGIGRGCHIAFWEPHFAGEFNSVDDWRAEQYRLAAKLHPMTIEQNAFTSFKSRTGLVSCRANTIGPGIFLQADWAIGGCDGVFGRGMQWQGLTLWTTLRHETTPWIPSTYMTTLPGELFFLEELAGPLEAECN
;
A
#
# COMPACT_ATOMS: atom_id res chain seq x y z
N SER A 1 32.94 7.22 -4.28
CA SER A 1 32.39 5.91 -4.67
C SER A 1 30.98 6.12 -5.20
N GLN A 2 30.60 5.50 -6.33
CA GLN A 2 29.20 5.52 -6.79
C GLN A 2 28.41 4.51 -5.95
N ARG A 3 27.44 5.00 -5.16
CA ARG A 3 26.49 4.16 -4.42
C ARG A 3 25.60 3.43 -5.44
N ALA A 4 25.27 2.16 -5.17
CA ALA A 4 24.26 1.44 -5.94
C ALA A 4 22.90 2.15 -5.81
N LYS A 5 22.18 2.30 -6.93
CA LYS A 5 20.84 2.90 -6.94
C LYS A 5 19.80 1.87 -6.49
N LEU A 6 18.90 2.28 -5.60
CA LEU A 6 17.72 1.52 -5.20
C LEU A 6 16.49 2.04 -5.96
N VAL A 7 15.87 1.17 -6.76
CA VAL A 7 14.58 1.45 -7.40
C VAL A 7 13.53 0.56 -6.76
N VAL A 8 12.41 1.13 -6.34
CA VAL A 8 11.28 0.38 -5.78
C VAL A 8 10.13 0.35 -6.76
N ILE A 9 9.63 -0.86 -7.04
CA ILE A 9 8.39 -1.08 -7.79
C ILE A 9 7.34 -1.51 -6.78
N TYR A 10 6.22 -0.80 -6.71
CA TYR A 10 5.24 -0.99 -5.65
C TYR A 10 3.80 -0.86 -6.14
N GLY A 11 2.88 -1.42 -5.36
CA GLY A 11 1.45 -1.17 -5.46
C GLY A 11 0.91 -0.55 -4.17
N ILE A 12 -0.27 0.05 -4.24
CA ILE A 12 -0.96 0.62 -3.08
C ILE A 12 -2.04 -0.36 -2.62
N GLY A 13 -1.93 -0.84 -1.39
CA GLY A 13 -2.90 -1.76 -0.82
C GLY A 13 -4.27 -1.15 -0.53
N ARG A 14 -5.28 -2.00 -0.32
CA ARG A 14 -6.65 -1.59 0.04
C ARG A 14 -6.73 -0.83 1.37
N GLY A 15 -5.77 -1.08 2.26
CA GLY A 15 -5.57 -0.31 3.49
C GLY A 15 -4.52 0.79 3.36
N CYS A 16 -4.24 1.31 2.17
CA CYS A 16 -3.18 2.31 1.94
C CYS A 16 -1.76 1.86 2.38
N HIS A 17 -1.54 0.55 2.51
CA HIS A 17 -0.26 -0.05 2.88
C HIS A 17 0.70 -0.13 1.68
N ILE A 18 1.99 -0.29 1.97
CA ILE A 18 3.05 -0.65 1.01
C ILE A 18 3.60 -2.01 1.42
N ALA A 19 3.74 -2.96 0.48
CA ALA A 19 4.00 -4.36 0.80
C ALA A 19 2.96 -4.90 1.83
N PHE A 20 3.37 -5.45 2.98
CA PHE A 20 2.44 -5.68 4.11
C PHE A 20 2.74 -4.76 5.30
N TRP A 21 3.27 -3.56 5.03
CA TRP A 21 3.49 -2.53 6.04
C TRP A 21 2.21 -1.71 6.24
N GLU A 22 1.42 -2.08 7.25
CA GLU A 22 0.03 -1.66 7.39
C GLU A 22 -0.19 -0.47 8.33
N PRO A 23 -1.26 0.31 8.12
CA PRO A 23 -1.62 1.47 8.96
C PRO A 23 -1.59 1.23 10.46
N HIS A 24 -2.10 0.10 10.95
CA HIS A 24 -2.24 -0.14 12.38
C HIS A 24 -0.89 -0.28 13.09
N PHE A 25 0.20 -0.55 12.35
CA PHE A 25 1.54 -0.54 12.91
C PHE A 25 1.94 0.85 13.40
N ALA A 26 1.34 1.94 12.87
CA ALA A 26 1.58 3.29 13.37
C ALA A 26 1.35 3.43 14.88
N GLY A 27 0.38 2.70 15.44
CA GLY A 27 0.08 2.73 16.89
C GLY A 27 1.14 2.06 17.77
N GLU A 28 2.14 1.41 17.18
CA GLU A 28 3.21 0.72 17.91
C GLU A 28 4.45 1.61 18.14
N PHE A 29 4.50 2.81 17.54
CA PHE A 29 5.66 3.70 17.59
C PHE A 29 5.36 4.98 18.35
N ASN A 30 6.38 5.50 19.04
CA ASN A 30 6.31 6.77 19.76
C ASN A 30 6.63 7.98 18.86
N SER A 31 7.25 7.75 17.70
CA SER A 31 7.63 8.79 16.76
C SER A 31 7.58 8.31 15.32
N VAL A 32 7.47 9.27 14.39
CA VAL A 32 7.56 9.00 12.94
C VAL A 32 8.96 8.51 12.58
N ASP A 33 10.01 8.99 13.24
CA ASP A 33 11.39 8.59 12.95
C ASP A 33 11.63 7.12 13.31
N ASP A 34 11.11 6.65 14.46
CA ASP A 34 11.16 5.23 14.83
C ASP A 34 10.40 4.37 13.82
N TRP A 35 9.20 4.81 13.41
CA TRP A 35 8.41 4.13 12.39
C TRP A 35 9.19 4.04 11.07
N ARG A 36 9.82 5.14 10.63
CA ARG A 36 10.60 5.19 9.38
C ARG A 36 11.88 4.36 9.44
N ALA A 37 12.43 4.11 10.62
CA ALA A 37 13.67 3.35 10.79
C ALA A 37 13.47 1.83 10.67
N GLU A 38 12.26 1.31 10.91
CA GLU A 38 12.03 -0.14 10.92
C GLU A 38 12.14 -0.73 9.50
N GLN A 39 13.05 -1.69 9.35
CA GLN A 39 13.43 -2.22 8.04
C GLN A 39 12.55 -3.35 7.55
N TYR A 40 12.03 -4.19 8.44
CA TYR A 40 11.22 -5.35 8.08
C TYR A 40 10.50 -5.93 9.30
N ARG A 41 9.49 -6.76 9.04
CA ARG A 41 8.84 -7.61 10.04
C ARG A 41 8.70 -9.03 9.55
N LEU A 42 8.87 -9.97 10.48
CA LEU A 42 8.58 -11.37 10.27
C LEU A 42 7.20 -11.70 10.82
N ALA A 43 6.40 -12.40 10.03
CA ALA A 43 5.06 -12.85 10.39
C ALA A 43 4.18 -11.72 10.99
N ALA A 44 4.27 -10.52 10.42
CA ALA A 44 3.48 -9.36 10.81
C ALA A 44 1.99 -9.69 10.70
N LYS A 45 1.19 -9.33 11.71
CA LYS A 45 -0.24 -9.63 11.73
C LYS A 45 -0.95 -8.72 10.73
N LEU A 46 -1.65 -9.35 9.79
CA LEU A 46 -2.34 -8.65 8.72
C LEU A 46 -3.64 -7.99 9.18
N HIS A 47 -3.94 -6.82 8.64
CA HIS A 47 -5.23 -6.15 8.78
C HIS A 47 -6.30 -6.94 8.02
N PRO A 48 -7.53 -7.07 8.55
CA PRO A 48 -8.61 -7.81 7.89
C PRO A 48 -8.88 -7.36 6.45
N MET A 49 -8.74 -6.06 6.14
CA MET A 49 -8.89 -5.56 4.76
C MET A 49 -7.87 -6.14 3.78
N THR A 50 -6.65 -6.42 4.23
CA THR A 50 -5.59 -7.02 3.41
C THR A 50 -5.81 -8.51 3.23
N ILE A 51 -6.30 -9.19 4.27
CA ILE A 51 -6.74 -10.59 4.17
C ILE A 51 -7.86 -10.69 3.12
N GLU A 52 -8.84 -9.80 3.19
CA GLU A 52 -9.98 -9.78 2.27
C GLU A 52 -9.57 -9.39 0.84
N GLN A 53 -8.68 -8.40 0.68
CA GLN A 53 -8.12 -8.06 -0.63
C GLN A 53 -7.46 -9.29 -1.27
N ASN A 54 -6.59 -9.99 -0.53
CA ASN A 54 -5.94 -11.21 -1.02
C ASN A 54 -6.94 -12.32 -1.34
N ALA A 55 -8.02 -12.44 -0.56
CA ALA A 55 -9.07 -13.40 -0.85
C ALA A 55 -9.62 -13.15 -2.26
N PHE A 56 -9.99 -11.91 -2.60
CA PHE A 56 -10.51 -11.55 -3.91
C PHE A 56 -9.48 -11.68 -5.03
N THR A 57 -8.27 -11.16 -4.85
CA THR A 57 -7.28 -11.05 -5.94
C THR A 57 -6.50 -12.33 -6.20
N SER A 58 -6.33 -13.18 -5.18
CA SER A 58 -5.36 -14.28 -5.23
C SER A 58 -6.00 -15.65 -4.97
N PHE A 59 -7.10 -15.71 -4.22
CA PHE A 59 -7.68 -16.99 -3.77
C PHE A 59 -9.12 -17.24 -4.24
N LYS A 60 -9.63 -16.44 -5.19
CA LYS A 60 -11.02 -16.47 -5.70
C LYS A 60 -12.03 -16.49 -4.55
N SER A 61 -11.89 -15.52 -3.66
CA SER A 61 -12.74 -15.29 -2.47
C SER A 61 -12.70 -16.38 -1.40
N ARG A 62 -11.69 -17.27 -1.41
CA ARG A 62 -11.50 -18.27 -0.35
C ARG A 62 -10.68 -17.69 0.80
N THR A 63 -11.31 -16.87 1.64
CA THR A 63 -10.65 -16.19 2.78
C THR A 63 -9.90 -17.15 3.70
N GLY A 64 -10.43 -18.36 3.92
CA GLY A 64 -9.76 -19.39 4.75
C GLY A 64 -8.42 -19.90 4.23
N LEU A 65 -8.06 -19.60 2.98
CA LEU A 65 -6.75 -19.93 2.40
C LEU A 65 -5.72 -18.79 2.52
N VAL A 66 -6.15 -17.61 3.00
CA VAL A 66 -5.27 -16.46 3.18
C VAL A 66 -4.63 -16.55 4.56
N SER A 67 -3.30 -16.44 4.63
CA SER A 67 -2.58 -16.37 5.90
C SER A 67 -2.97 -15.09 6.67
N CYS A 68 -3.10 -15.18 7.99
CA CYS A 68 -3.31 -14.01 8.86
C CYS A 68 -2.01 -13.23 9.13
N ARG A 69 -0.87 -13.69 8.59
CA ARG A 69 0.45 -13.11 8.81
C ARG A 69 1.30 -13.13 7.54
N ALA A 70 2.18 -12.14 7.37
CA ALA A 70 3.15 -12.12 6.29
C ALA A 70 4.49 -11.50 6.72
N ASN A 71 5.56 -11.86 6.02
CA ASN A 71 6.81 -11.13 6.11
C ASN A 71 6.71 -9.88 5.24
N THR A 72 7.28 -8.77 5.69
CA THR A 72 7.25 -7.51 4.93
C THR A 72 8.52 -6.72 5.11
N ILE A 73 8.92 -6.01 4.06
CA ILE A 73 9.82 -4.87 4.20
C ILE A 73 9.07 -3.72 4.88
N GLY A 74 9.82 -2.87 5.55
CA GLY A 74 9.35 -1.66 6.21
C GLY A 74 9.89 -0.40 5.55
N PRO A 75 9.46 0.78 6.05
CA PRO A 75 9.84 2.09 5.52
C PRO A 75 11.34 2.34 5.58
N GLY A 76 12.07 1.69 6.51
CA GLY A 76 13.53 1.76 6.58
C GLY A 76 14.23 1.20 5.34
N ILE A 77 13.51 0.50 4.47
CA ILE A 77 13.99 0.05 3.17
C ILE A 77 13.34 0.87 2.04
N PHE A 78 12.01 0.88 1.93
CA PHE A 78 11.37 1.44 0.72
C PHE A 78 11.47 2.98 0.63
N LEU A 79 11.65 3.69 1.75
CA LEU A 79 11.88 5.15 1.73
C LEU A 79 13.32 5.55 1.43
N GLN A 80 14.23 4.57 1.30
CA GLN A 80 15.60 4.80 0.87
C GLN A 80 15.77 4.73 -0.66
N ALA A 81 14.66 4.54 -1.40
CA ALA A 81 14.71 4.41 -2.85
C ALA A 81 15.09 5.74 -3.51
N ASP A 82 15.98 5.65 -4.50
CA ASP A 82 16.37 6.77 -5.36
C ASP A 82 15.32 7.04 -6.46
N TRP A 83 14.46 6.07 -6.74
CA TRP A 83 13.35 6.20 -7.69
C TRP A 83 12.23 5.21 -7.35
N ALA A 84 10.98 5.63 -7.50
CA ALA A 84 9.80 4.82 -7.23
C ALA A 84 8.91 4.67 -8.48
N ILE A 85 8.45 3.45 -8.74
CA ILE A 85 7.51 3.13 -9.81
C ILE A 85 6.29 2.47 -9.19
N GLY A 86 5.20 3.22 -9.11
CA GLY A 86 3.95 2.78 -8.50
C GLY A 86 2.94 2.27 -9.54
N GLY A 87 2.10 1.32 -9.13
CA GLY A 87 0.98 0.81 -9.94
C GLY A 87 -0.33 0.73 -9.16
N CYS A 88 -1.44 1.11 -9.80
CA CYS A 88 -2.80 0.93 -9.31
C CYS A 88 -3.72 0.35 -10.41
N ASP A 89 -4.08 -0.93 -10.28
CA ASP A 89 -4.88 -1.70 -11.23
C ASP A 89 -6.15 -2.32 -10.61
N GLY A 90 -6.57 -1.83 -9.45
CA GLY A 90 -7.60 -2.45 -8.61
C GLY A 90 -9.05 -2.29 -9.08
N VAL A 91 -9.36 -2.75 -10.29
CA VAL A 91 -10.68 -2.75 -10.93
C VAL A 91 -11.15 -4.20 -11.10
N PHE A 92 -12.39 -4.51 -10.70
CA PHE A 92 -13.00 -5.84 -10.80
C PHE A 92 -14.06 -5.96 -11.93
N GLY A 93 -14.28 -4.88 -12.68
CA GLY A 93 -15.28 -4.78 -13.75
C GLY A 93 -16.68 -4.47 -13.24
N ARG A 94 -17.62 -4.14 -14.15
CA ARG A 94 -19.00 -3.72 -13.83
C ARG A 94 -19.06 -2.56 -12.81
N GLY A 95 -18.20 -1.56 -12.98
CA GLY A 95 -18.09 -0.42 -12.04
C GLY A 95 -17.40 -0.74 -10.71
N MET A 96 -17.16 -2.02 -10.38
CA MET A 96 -16.52 -2.39 -9.13
C MET A 96 -15.02 -2.12 -9.15
N GLN A 97 -14.52 -1.48 -8.09
CA GLN A 97 -13.11 -1.27 -7.84
C GLN A 97 -12.84 -1.25 -6.34
N TRP A 98 -11.58 -1.46 -5.94
CA TRP A 98 -11.17 -1.38 -4.53
C TRP A 98 -10.13 -0.29 -4.25
N GLN A 99 -9.51 0.28 -5.30
CA GLN A 99 -8.29 1.08 -5.18
C GLN A 99 -8.48 2.57 -5.46
N GLY A 100 -9.65 3.02 -5.93
CA GLY A 100 -9.89 4.44 -6.20
C GLY A 100 -9.76 5.29 -4.93
N LEU A 101 -10.30 4.81 -3.81
CA LEU A 101 -10.16 5.47 -2.50
C LEU A 101 -8.68 5.57 -2.10
N THR A 102 -7.94 4.46 -2.19
CA THR A 102 -6.55 4.41 -1.70
C THR A 102 -5.59 5.17 -2.59
N LEU A 103 -5.80 5.16 -3.91
CA LEU A 103 -5.11 6.02 -4.88
C LEU A 103 -5.26 7.49 -4.50
N TRP A 104 -6.51 7.98 -4.36
CA TRP A 104 -6.74 9.39 -4.08
C TRP A 104 -6.31 9.81 -2.68
N THR A 105 -6.45 8.92 -1.69
CA THR A 105 -5.96 9.16 -0.33
C THR A 105 -4.44 9.31 -0.34
N THR A 106 -3.74 8.43 -1.05
CA THR A 106 -2.27 8.49 -1.19
C THR A 106 -1.80 9.81 -1.80
N LEU A 107 -2.49 10.29 -2.85
CA LEU A 107 -2.09 11.47 -3.60
C LEU A 107 -2.47 12.80 -2.92
N ARG A 108 -3.49 12.81 -2.06
CA ARG A 108 -4.08 14.07 -1.55
C ARG A 108 -3.98 14.25 -0.04
N HIS A 109 -3.67 13.21 0.71
CA HIS A 109 -3.48 13.31 2.16
C HIS A 109 -2.04 13.68 2.50
N GLU A 110 -1.84 14.40 3.61
CA GLU A 110 -0.50 14.64 4.16
C GLU A 110 0.21 13.33 4.55
N THR A 111 1.54 13.36 4.63
CA THR A 111 2.29 12.16 5.00
C THR A 111 2.01 11.76 6.44
N THR A 112 1.58 10.52 6.65
CA THR A 112 1.30 10.00 7.99
C THR A 112 1.58 8.49 8.08
N PRO A 113 2.14 7.99 9.20
CA PRO A 113 2.33 6.54 9.41
C PRO A 113 1.04 5.73 9.31
N TRP A 114 -0.11 6.37 9.59
CA TRP A 114 -1.44 5.75 9.47
C TRP A 114 -1.89 5.55 8.02
N ILE A 115 -1.17 6.11 7.05
CA ILE A 115 -1.43 5.95 5.61
C ILE A 115 -0.07 5.76 4.92
N PRO A 116 0.61 4.61 5.10
CA PRO A 116 2.00 4.41 4.69
C PRO A 116 2.32 4.82 3.25
N SER A 117 1.39 4.57 2.32
CA SER A 117 1.50 4.95 0.91
C SER A 117 1.70 6.44 0.66
N THR A 118 1.22 7.33 1.54
CA THR A 118 1.45 8.79 1.42
C THR A 118 2.94 9.13 1.41
N TYR A 119 3.80 8.34 2.04
CA TYR A 119 5.24 8.56 1.99
C TYR A 119 5.86 8.30 0.62
N MET A 120 5.23 7.47 -0.21
CA MET A 120 5.73 7.20 -1.56
C MET A 120 5.66 8.44 -2.46
N THR A 121 4.77 9.39 -2.16
CA THR A 121 4.66 10.66 -2.90
C THR A 121 5.81 11.64 -2.59
N THR A 122 6.60 11.37 -1.55
CA THR A 122 7.80 12.16 -1.23
C THR A 122 9.03 11.73 -2.01
N LEU A 123 8.97 10.58 -2.69
CA LEU A 123 10.06 10.03 -3.48
C LEU A 123 9.92 10.47 -4.94
N PRO A 124 11.04 10.72 -5.65
CA PRO A 124 10.99 10.92 -7.10
C PRO A 124 10.51 9.63 -7.78
N GLY A 125 9.60 9.76 -8.75
CA GLY A 125 9.00 8.58 -9.35
C GLY A 125 7.85 8.84 -10.31
N GLU A 126 7.24 7.74 -10.74
CA GLU A 126 6.04 7.71 -11.57
C GLU A 126 5.01 6.77 -10.95
N LEU A 127 3.73 7.15 -11.01
CA LEU A 127 2.60 6.34 -10.58
C LEU A 127 1.67 6.11 -11.76
N PHE A 128 1.51 4.83 -12.13
CA PHE A 128 0.60 4.39 -13.18
C PHE A 128 -0.70 3.92 -12.55
N PHE A 129 -1.84 4.32 -13.10
CA PHE A 129 -3.14 3.86 -12.64
C PHE A 129 -4.13 3.71 -13.79
N LEU A 130 -5.11 2.83 -13.63
CA LEU A 130 -6.21 2.67 -14.58
C LEU A 130 -7.14 3.89 -14.53
N GLU A 131 -7.59 4.38 -15.68
CA GLU A 131 -8.41 5.59 -15.80
C GLU A 131 -9.70 5.50 -14.96
N GLU A 132 -10.27 4.31 -14.84
CA GLU A 132 -11.47 4.03 -14.04
C GLU A 132 -11.28 4.32 -12.54
N LEU A 133 -10.05 4.36 -12.04
CA LEU A 133 -9.75 4.73 -10.65
C LEU A 133 -9.74 6.25 -10.42
N ALA A 134 -9.71 7.06 -11.49
CA ALA A 134 -9.74 8.52 -11.39
C ALA A 134 -11.05 9.06 -10.81
N GLY A 135 -12.13 8.28 -10.89
CA GLY A 135 -13.44 8.64 -10.36
C GLY A 135 -14.30 9.46 -11.34
N PRO A 136 -15.33 10.15 -10.82
CA PRO A 136 -15.62 10.38 -9.41
C PRO A 136 -16.03 9.09 -8.66
N LEU A 137 -15.75 9.04 -7.34
CA LEU A 137 -16.15 7.92 -6.46
C LEU A 137 -17.58 8.15 -5.95
N GLU A 138 -18.54 8.11 -6.87
CA GLU A 138 -19.96 8.29 -6.54
C GLU A 138 -20.58 6.99 -6.01
N ALA A 139 -21.67 7.13 -5.26
CA ALA A 139 -22.41 5.97 -4.79
C ALA A 139 -23.09 5.29 -5.98
N GLU A 140 -22.63 4.09 -6.31
CA GLU A 140 -23.20 3.23 -7.34
C GLU A 140 -23.63 1.90 -6.71
N CYS A 141 -24.92 1.59 -6.76
CA CYS A 141 -25.49 0.36 -6.23
C CYS A 141 -25.80 -0.61 -7.37
N ASN A 142 -25.58 -1.91 -7.14
CA ASN A 142 -26.00 -2.99 -8.04
C ASN A 142 -27.51 -3.28 -7.94
#